data_AF-A0A1I3HIN1-F1
#
_entry.id   AF-A0A1I3HIN1-F1
#
_cell.length_a   1.000
_cell.length_b   1.000
_cell.length_c   1.000
_cell.angle_alpha   90.00
_cell.angle_beta   90.00
_cell.angle_gamma   90.00
#
_symmetry.space_group_name_H-M   'P 1'
#
loop_
_entity.id
_entity.type
_entity.pdbx_description
1 polymer ?
#
loop_
_entity_poly.entity_id
_entity_poly.type
_entity_poly.pdbx_seq_one_letter_code
_entity_poly.pdbx_strand_id
1 'polypeptide(L)'
;MSVNLVSDENLRAALQPYQVDPQTFEAGVRTKIATGSKDRVIASGAALSPLLRAAAVFLPLSMLGCRGSLAAAKLAPTSAGAKLLGYLAFPAITLFMLLGAAVLSVLKIRGLRHQNHPEVSGQIAKHEAVQQWWRDHKWGARVVFVASLMLGMFGASWLLFLFYILSFGILLSVITSLARLGIGSRFIIGSSCLLGLMFLGQAAAFSGMGAGDIHFLDQSLVPAVFYGGVVVIAILLLPCQFHTSHKMEGLGGTVALTKTGRLITSMLFVLIVLPSIGWFLYPTLFPATPMRIKHYVESFDHARFSSASWRKWEIPASWSIQSNLEPDLSKPRQLLGREIAGEQNPYILSTASRVGLLSADQIDQIKDYEKMLRSVLPSSPRLKSQRLTNLEQYDWVIRAAVLLDDLSTEDRDILEQRLHATLQTLPGETYVNLGELLHATQLLDVIKRPVNPEQYRAKVHALLREFHSQDSGGFQLAGGFRKYRKSEQEGENTWTQVLLGSGMPGDLDATSDAIELMTIYGAPDDLNLNWVRSFLRPRRSGNSDGKWISAVTLDRLNQLPDAHQPTWMEYVYYERTLLAAAVLVFLCIFATLSSPTSKTGVAANS
;
A
#
# COMPACT_ATOMS: atom_id res chain seq x y z
N MET A 1 -49.45 31.31 -17.84
CA MET A 1 -48.70 30.91 -19.05
C MET A 1 -48.83 29.40 -19.20
N SER A 2 -49.51 28.92 -20.24
CA SER A 2 -49.68 27.49 -20.51
C SER A 2 -48.45 26.95 -21.24
N VAL A 3 -47.80 25.94 -20.66
CA VAL A 3 -46.63 25.28 -21.25
C VAL A 3 -47.11 24.43 -22.44
N ASN A 4 -46.62 24.74 -23.64
CA ASN A 4 -46.80 23.89 -24.82
C ASN A 4 -45.94 22.63 -24.66
N LEU A 5 -46.56 21.54 -24.23
CA LEU A 5 -45.93 20.22 -24.23
C LEU A 5 -45.88 19.72 -25.68
N VAL A 6 -44.68 19.33 -26.12
CA VAL A 6 -44.46 18.69 -27.43
C VAL A 6 -45.25 17.38 -27.45
N SER A 7 -46.06 17.16 -28.49
CA SER A 7 -46.87 15.95 -28.62
C SER A 7 -46.00 14.70 -28.74
N ASP A 8 -46.48 13.60 -28.15
CA ASP A 8 -45.81 12.29 -28.15
C ASP A 8 -45.52 11.78 -29.58
N GLU A 9 -46.32 12.21 -30.55
CA GLU A 9 -46.14 11.92 -31.98
C GLU A 9 -44.92 12.62 -32.58
N ASN A 10 -44.66 13.88 -32.20
CA ASN A 10 -43.47 14.60 -32.64
C ASN A 10 -42.19 13.99 -32.04
N LEU A 11 -42.30 13.46 -30.81
CA LEU A 11 -41.22 12.75 -30.13
C LEU A 11 -40.92 11.39 -30.79
N ARG A 12 -41.95 10.61 -31.16
CA ARG A 12 -41.77 9.36 -31.91
C ARG A 12 -41.20 9.59 -33.31
N ALA A 13 -41.66 10.62 -34.02
CA ALA A 13 -41.14 10.96 -35.34
C ALA A 13 -39.66 11.38 -35.28
N ALA A 14 -39.27 12.14 -34.25
CA ALA A 14 -37.88 12.56 -34.05
C ALA A 14 -36.93 11.40 -33.67
N LEU A 15 -37.44 10.37 -32.99
CA LEU A 15 -36.64 9.21 -32.55
C LEU A 15 -36.61 8.07 -33.56
N GLN A 16 -37.45 8.09 -34.59
CA GLN A 16 -37.55 7.07 -35.62
C GLN A 16 -36.22 6.77 -36.36
N PRO A 17 -35.36 7.75 -36.68
CA PRO A 17 -34.06 7.49 -37.32
C PRO A 17 -33.03 6.80 -36.41
N TYR A 18 -33.27 6.82 -35.09
CA TYR A 18 -32.35 6.28 -34.07
C TYR A 18 -32.82 4.94 -33.49
N GLN A 19 -33.93 4.38 -33.98
CA GLN A 19 -34.34 3.03 -33.64
C GLN A 19 -33.39 2.03 -34.30
N VAL A 20 -32.44 1.54 -33.52
CA VAL A 20 -31.56 0.44 -33.94
C VAL A 20 -32.40 -0.83 -34.03
N ASP A 21 -32.36 -1.49 -35.18
CA ASP A 21 -33.04 -2.77 -35.38
C ASP A 21 -32.59 -3.78 -34.31
N PRO A 22 -33.51 -4.28 -33.46
CA PRO A 22 -33.18 -5.17 -32.35
C PRO A 22 -32.41 -6.41 -32.80
N GLN A 23 -32.71 -6.93 -33.99
CA GLN A 23 -32.05 -8.13 -34.52
C GLN A 23 -30.61 -7.84 -34.94
N THR A 24 -30.38 -6.69 -35.57
CA THR A 24 -29.02 -6.24 -35.94
C THR A 24 -28.16 -5.97 -34.70
N PHE A 25 -28.75 -5.38 -33.64
CA PHE A 25 -28.06 -5.18 -32.36
C PHE A 25 -27.72 -6.51 -31.68
N GLU A 26 -28.69 -7.43 -31.59
CA GLU A 26 -28.47 -8.75 -30.96
C GLU A 26 -27.44 -9.57 -31.74
N ALA A 27 -27.48 -9.53 -33.08
CA ALA A 27 -26.48 -10.17 -33.94
C ALA A 27 -25.08 -9.57 -33.74
N GLY A 28 -24.99 -8.24 -33.58
CA GLY A 28 -23.74 -7.52 -33.28
C GLY A 28 -23.15 -7.86 -31.90
N VAL A 29 -24.01 -8.04 -30.90
CA VAL A 29 -23.61 -8.47 -29.55
C VAL A 29 -23.14 -9.94 -29.58
N ARG A 30 -23.90 -10.84 -30.23
CA ARG A 30 -23.50 -12.26 -30.36
C ARG A 30 -22.20 -12.44 -31.11
N THR A 31 -21.98 -11.70 -32.19
CA THR A 31 -20.70 -11.74 -32.93
C THR A 31 -19.56 -11.21 -32.08
N LYS A 32 -19.70 -10.09 -31.37
CA LYS A 32 -18.64 -9.59 -30.48
C LYS A 32 -18.31 -10.55 -29.33
N ILE A 33 -19.31 -11.25 -28.78
CA ILE A 33 -19.10 -12.28 -27.75
C ILE A 33 -18.38 -13.50 -28.35
N ALA A 34 -18.78 -13.94 -29.55
CA ALA A 34 -18.16 -15.08 -30.23
C ALA A 34 -16.70 -14.79 -30.61
N THR A 35 -16.39 -13.61 -31.15
CA THR A 35 -15.02 -13.19 -31.49
C THR A 35 -14.17 -13.05 -30.23
N GLY A 36 -14.70 -12.42 -29.17
CA GLY A 36 -14.02 -12.31 -27.87
C GLY A 36 -13.76 -13.64 -27.18
N SER A 37 -14.58 -14.67 -27.46
CA SER A 37 -14.37 -16.02 -26.94
C SER A 37 -13.30 -16.81 -27.71
N LYS A 38 -13.21 -16.66 -29.04
CA LYS A 38 -12.22 -17.36 -29.86
C LYS A 38 -10.80 -16.86 -29.63
N ASP A 39 -10.60 -15.55 -29.46
CA ASP A 39 -9.29 -14.98 -29.14
C ASP A 39 -8.78 -15.41 -27.75
N ARG A 40 -9.72 -15.72 -26.83
CA ARG A 40 -9.38 -16.21 -25.48
C ARG A 40 -9.02 -17.69 -25.44
N VAL A 41 -9.64 -18.51 -26.29
CA VAL A 41 -9.34 -19.96 -26.36
C VAL A 41 -7.94 -20.19 -26.94
N ILE A 42 -7.52 -19.42 -27.95
CA ILE A 42 -6.18 -19.53 -28.54
C ILE A 42 -5.08 -19.07 -27.55
N ALA A 43 -5.37 -18.08 -26.69
CA ALA A 43 -4.46 -17.67 -25.61
C ALA A 43 -4.43 -18.63 -24.40
N SER A 44 -5.45 -19.48 -24.23
CA SER A 44 -5.55 -20.43 -23.12
C SER A 44 -4.92 -21.82 -23.40
N GLY A 45 -4.66 -22.14 -24.67
CA GLY A 45 -4.15 -23.46 -25.09
C GLY A 45 -2.65 -23.71 -24.83
N ALA A 46 -1.87 -22.67 -24.50
CA ALA A 46 -0.46 -22.80 -24.11
C ALA A 46 -0.28 -22.40 -22.64
N ALA A 47 -0.82 -23.21 -21.73
CA ALA A 47 -0.54 -23.07 -20.31
C ALA A 47 0.93 -23.42 -20.04
N LEU A 48 1.83 -22.44 -20.20
CA LEU A 48 3.19 -22.50 -19.68
C LEU A 48 3.12 -22.87 -18.18
N SER A 49 3.95 -23.83 -17.77
CA SER A 49 3.99 -24.30 -16.39
C SER A 49 4.21 -23.13 -15.40
N PRO A 50 3.72 -23.23 -14.15
CA PRO A 50 3.89 -22.17 -13.14
C PRO A 50 5.36 -21.75 -12.97
N LEU A 51 6.27 -22.68 -13.17
CA LEU A 51 7.72 -22.49 -13.09
C LEU A 51 8.27 -21.68 -14.27
N LEU A 52 7.76 -21.90 -15.49
CA LEU A 52 8.10 -21.09 -16.68
C LEU A 52 7.53 -19.67 -16.60
N ARG A 53 6.37 -19.48 -15.97
CA ARG A 53 5.80 -18.16 -15.70
C ARG A 53 6.59 -17.39 -14.65
N ALA A 54 7.08 -18.07 -13.61
CA ALA A 54 7.99 -17.49 -12.63
C ALA A 54 9.35 -17.14 -13.25
N ALA A 55 9.88 -17.98 -14.16
CA ALA A 55 11.12 -17.71 -14.88
C ALA A 55 11.02 -16.48 -15.81
N ALA A 56 9.85 -16.24 -16.42
CA ALA A 56 9.61 -15.08 -17.28
C ALA A 56 9.67 -13.73 -16.53
N VAL A 57 9.47 -13.72 -15.21
CA VAL A 57 9.60 -12.52 -14.35
C VAL A 57 11.07 -12.07 -14.20
N PHE A 58 12.03 -12.97 -14.43
CA PHE A 58 13.46 -12.68 -14.32
C PHE A 58 14.12 -12.25 -15.64
N LEU A 59 13.37 -12.20 -16.75
CA LEU A 59 13.87 -11.71 -18.03
C LEU A 59 13.73 -10.17 -18.08
N PRO A 60 14.79 -9.42 -18.44
CA PRO A 60 14.68 -7.99 -18.68
C PRO A 60 13.63 -7.73 -19.76
N LEU A 61 12.58 -6.98 -19.43
CA LEU A 61 11.50 -6.58 -20.35
C LEU A 61 11.99 -5.89 -21.64
N SER A 62 13.25 -5.43 -21.67
CA SER A 62 13.91 -4.88 -22.85
C SER A 62 14.33 -5.91 -23.90
N MET A 63 14.34 -7.21 -23.60
CA MET A 63 14.72 -8.26 -24.55
C MET A 63 13.54 -8.94 -25.26
N LEU A 64 12.32 -8.74 -24.78
CA LEU A 64 11.10 -9.23 -25.42
C LEU A 64 10.39 -8.02 -26.04
N GLY A 65 10.62 -7.77 -27.33
CA GLY A 65 10.09 -6.64 -28.10
C GLY A 65 8.57 -6.62 -28.29
N CYS A 66 7.79 -6.93 -27.25
CA CYS A 66 6.34 -6.89 -27.24
C CYS A 66 5.86 -5.70 -26.41
N ARG A 67 5.27 -4.69 -27.07
CA ARG A 67 4.45 -3.68 -26.42
C ARG A 67 3.15 -4.33 -25.96
N GLY A 68 3.02 -4.57 -24.64
CA GLY A 68 1.84 -5.12 -23.96
C GLY A 68 2.22 -6.37 -23.16
N SER A 69 1.87 -6.55 -21.89
CA SER A 69 0.73 -6.00 -21.15
C SER A 69 0.95 -6.12 -19.64
N LEU A 70 0.57 -5.08 -18.91
CA LEU A 70 0.40 -5.01 -17.45
C LEU A 70 -0.57 -6.10 -16.90
N ALA A 71 -1.27 -6.84 -17.79
CA ALA A 71 -2.22 -7.88 -17.44
C ALA A 71 -1.56 -9.21 -17.00
N ALA A 72 -0.32 -9.50 -17.41
CA ALA A 72 0.35 -10.75 -16.99
C ALA A 72 0.68 -10.76 -15.48
N ALA A 73 0.90 -9.59 -14.88
CA ALA A 73 1.11 -9.43 -13.45
C ALA A 73 -0.18 -9.59 -12.62
N LYS A 74 -1.37 -9.51 -13.24
CA LYS A 74 -2.68 -9.70 -12.57
C LYS A 74 -3.15 -11.15 -12.49
N LEU A 75 -2.45 -12.09 -13.13
CA LEU A 75 -2.88 -13.50 -13.25
C LEU A 75 -2.12 -14.46 -12.31
N ALA A 76 -1.25 -13.96 -11.44
CA ALA A 76 -0.64 -14.78 -10.40
C ALA A 76 -1.66 -14.93 -9.24
N PRO A 77 -2.14 -16.15 -8.91
CA PRO A 77 -2.99 -16.35 -7.75
C PRO A 77 -2.25 -15.89 -6.49
N THR A 78 -2.85 -14.98 -5.75
CA THR A 78 -2.32 -14.33 -4.53
C THR A 78 -2.40 -15.22 -3.29
N SER A 79 -2.54 -16.53 -3.43
CA SER A 79 -2.55 -17.47 -2.31
C SER A 79 -1.30 -18.36 -2.35
N ALA A 80 -0.57 -18.37 -1.24
CA ALA A 80 0.67 -19.12 -0.98
C ALA A 80 1.89 -18.81 -1.89
N GLY A 81 1.77 -18.78 -3.21
CA GLY A 81 2.90 -18.63 -4.15
C GLY A 81 3.60 -17.26 -4.09
N ALA A 82 2.84 -16.17 -3.94
CA ALA A 82 3.40 -14.82 -3.77
C ALA A 82 4.03 -14.63 -2.38
N LYS A 83 3.45 -15.24 -1.34
CA LYS A 83 4.05 -15.30 0.01
C LYS A 83 5.35 -16.14 -0.03
N LEU A 84 5.33 -17.30 -0.69
CA LEU A 84 6.50 -18.13 -0.95
C LEU A 84 7.58 -17.33 -1.69
N LEU A 85 7.24 -16.64 -2.78
CA LEU A 85 8.21 -15.87 -3.56
C LEU A 85 8.79 -14.71 -2.75
N GLY A 86 8.00 -13.98 -1.96
CA GLY A 86 8.52 -12.93 -1.09
C GLY A 86 9.43 -13.45 0.02
N TYR A 87 9.05 -14.55 0.68
CA TYR A 87 9.80 -15.12 1.81
C TYR A 87 10.95 -16.06 1.41
N LEU A 88 10.88 -16.74 0.26
CA LEU A 88 11.95 -17.56 -0.32
C LEU A 88 12.95 -16.73 -1.12
N ALA A 89 12.51 -15.64 -1.75
CA ALA A 89 13.40 -14.76 -2.49
C ALA A 89 14.55 -14.33 -1.59
N PHE A 90 14.30 -13.75 -0.43
CA PHE A 90 15.37 -13.20 0.40
C PHE A 90 16.48 -14.21 0.78
N PRO A 91 16.20 -15.38 1.38
CA PRO A 91 17.25 -16.33 1.74
C PRO A 91 17.85 -17.05 0.53
N ALA A 92 17.02 -17.49 -0.43
CA ALA A 92 17.50 -18.22 -1.60
C ALA A 92 18.30 -17.30 -2.53
N ILE A 93 17.87 -16.05 -2.73
CA ILE A 93 18.59 -15.03 -3.47
C ILE A 93 19.86 -14.63 -2.76
N THR A 94 19.85 -14.42 -1.44
CA THR A 94 21.09 -14.09 -0.73
C THR A 94 22.07 -15.26 -0.85
N LEU A 95 21.64 -16.51 -0.63
CA LEU A 95 22.50 -17.68 -0.88
C LEU A 95 22.94 -17.80 -2.34
N PHE A 96 22.07 -17.53 -3.31
CA PHE A 96 22.37 -17.62 -4.74
C PHE A 96 23.27 -16.48 -5.22
N MET A 97 23.14 -15.29 -4.63
CA MET A 97 24.04 -14.15 -4.80
C MET A 97 25.39 -14.40 -4.16
N LEU A 98 25.44 -15.14 -3.06
CA LEU A 98 26.69 -15.48 -2.37
C LEU A 98 27.42 -16.63 -3.06
N LEU A 99 26.68 -17.65 -3.49
CA LEU A 99 27.20 -18.73 -4.32
C LEU A 99 27.59 -18.18 -5.71
N GLY A 100 26.77 -17.30 -6.27
CA GLY A 100 26.99 -16.59 -7.51
C GLY A 100 28.18 -15.64 -7.43
N ALA A 101 28.35 -14.89 -6.34
CA ALA A 101 29.51 -14.04 -6.08
C ALA A 101 30.78 -14.86 -5.91
N ALA A 102 30.72 -16.01 -5.22
CA ALA A 102 31.85 -16.93 -5.11
C ALA A 102 32.22 -17.52 -6.48
N VAL A 103 31.24 -17.96 -7.26
CA VAL A 103 31.44 -18.54 -8.61
C VAL A 103 31.89 -17.48 -9.62
N LEU A 104 31.31 -16.28 -9.61
CA LEU A 104 31.69 -15.16 -10.48
C LEU A 104 33.06 -14.60 -10.10
N SER A 105 33.43 -14.60 -8.82
CA SER A 105 34.80 -14.28 -8.39
C SER A 105 35.78 -15.29 -8.96
N VAL A 106 35.45 -16.60 -8.93
CA VAL A 106 36.25 -17.66 -9.56
C VAL A 106 36.33 -17.51 -11.09
N LEU A 107 35.23 -17.18 -11.76
CA LEU A 107 35.18 -16.98 -13.22
C LEU A 107 35.90 -15.69 -13.67
N LYS A 108 35.84 -14.62 -12.88
CA LYS A 108 36.54 -13.36 -13.18
C LYS A 108 38.04 -13.48 -12.91
N ILE A 109 38.44 -14.26 -11.91
CA ILE A 109 39.82 -14.72 -11.73
C ILE A 109 40.28 -15.55 -12.95
N ARG A 110 39.42 -16.41 -13.52
CA ARG A 110 39.69 -17.11 -14.79
C ARG A 110 39.76 -16.17 -16.01
N GLY A 111 39.04 -15.05 -16.03
CA GLY A 111 39.09 -14.06 -17.11
C GLY A 111 40.37 -13.21 -17.09
N LEU A 112 40.80 -12.78 -15.89
CA LEU A 112 42.07 -12.07 -15.68
C LEU A 112 43.30 -12.96 -15.96
N ARG A 113 43.14 -14.28 -15.86
CA ARG A 113 44.12 -15.32 -16.23
C ARG A 113 44.45 -15.34 -17.73
N HIS A 114 43.58 -14.84 -18.60
CA HIS A 114 43.82 -14.94 -20.04
C HIS A 114 44.68 -13.79 -20.59
N GLN A 115 44.91 -12.73 -19.80
CA GLN A 115 45.55 -11.50 -20.28
C GLN A 115 46.94 -11.23 -19.70
N ASN A 116 47.43 -11.95 -18.68
CA ASN A 116 48.76 -11.68 -18.10
C ASN A 116 49.52 -12.98 -17.74
N HIS A 117 50.81 -13.00 -18.09
CA HIS A 117 51.79 -14.09 -17.97
C HIS A 117 52.22 -14.41 -16.50
N PRO A 118 53.04 -15.46 -16.25
CA PRO A 118 52.92 -16.37 -15.10
C PRO A 118 53.73 -15.97 -13.85
N GLU A 119 53.05 -15.86 -12.71
CA GLU A 119 53.65 -16.12 -11.39
C GLU A 119 52.94 -17.35 -10.79
N VAL A 120 53.52 -18.53 -11.04
CA VAL A 120 52.86 -19.84 -10.86
C VAL A 120 52.91 -20.35 -9.41
N SER A 121 53.80 -19.86 -8.55
CA SER A 121 53.97 -20.42 -7.20
C SER A 121 52.90 -19.99 -6.19
N GLY A 122 52.47 -18.72 -6.19
CA GLY A 122 51.40 -18.24 -5.30
C GLY A 122 49.97 -18.54 -5.78
N GLN A 123 49.81 -19.05 -7.00
CA GLN A 123 48.51 -19.23 -7.66
C GLN A 123 47.95 -20.65 -7.54
N ILE A 124 48.81 -21.68 -7.57
CA ILE A 124 48.40 -23.08 -7.38
C ILE A 124 47.85 -23.28 -5.96
N ALA A 125 48.55 -22.74 -4.95
CA ALA A 125 48.12 -22.79 -3.56
C ALA A 125 46.74 -22.13 -3.32
N LYS A 126 46.44 -21.03 -4.04
CA LYS A 126 45.13 -20.35 -3.96
C LYS A 126 44.03 -21.15 -4.65
N HIS A 127 44.33 -21.79 -5.78
CA HIS A 127 43.37 -22.61 -6.49
C HIS A 127 43.03 -23.89 -5.70
N GLU A 128 44.04 -24.53 -5.12
CA GLU A 128 43.88 -25.71 -4.27
C GLU A 128 43.10 -25.37 -3.00
N ALA A 129 43.38 -24.22 -2.36
CA ALA A 129 42.65 -23.78 -1.18
C ALA A 129 41.14 -23.58 -1.44
N VAL A 130 40.76 -23.02 -2.60
CA VAL A 130 39.34 -22.83 -2.97
C VAL A 130 38.68 -24.17 -3.31
N GLN A 131 39.38 -25.05 -4.04
CA GLN A 131 38.87 -26.38 -4.37
C GLN A 131 38.74 -27.28 -3.15
N GLN A 132 39.65 -27.15 -2.19
CA GLN A 132 39.62 -27.83 -0.92
C GLN A 132 38.46 -27.31 -0.08
N TRP A 133 38.35 -25.99 0.07
CA TRP A 133 37.22 -25.37 0.78
C TRP A 133 35.86 -25.80 0.22
N TRP A 134 35.69 -25.81 -1.11
CA TRP A 134 34.44 -26.25 -1.73
C TRP A 134 34.16 -27.74 -1.48
N ARG A 135 35.19 -28.60 -1.54
CA ARG A 135 35.03 -30.03 -1.22
C ARG A 135 34.57 -30.24 0.21
N ASP A 136 35.12 -29.45 1.13
CA ASP A 136 34.85 -29.56 2.57
C ASP A 136 33.46 -29.00 2.94
N HIS A 137 32.95 -28.00 2.21
CA HIS A 137 31.72 -27.28 2.59
C HIS A 137 30.50 -27.49 1.66
N LYS A 138 30.65 -28.21 0.52
CA LYS A 138 29.56 -28.41 -0.47
C LYS A 138 28.29 -29.04 0.10
N TRP A 139 28.41 -29.94 1.08
CA TRP A 139 27.27 -30.60 1.70
C TRP A 139 26.51 -29.67 2.63
N GLY A 140 27.23 -28.88 3.44
CA GLY A 140 26.63 -27.83 4.27
C GLY A 140 25.84 -26.82 3.43
N ALA A 141 26.42 -26.35 2.32
CA ALA A 141 25.74 -25.43 1.41
C ALA A 141 24.45 -26.02 0.80
N ARG A 142 24.47 -27.30 0.41
CA ARG A 142 23.28 -27.99 -0.13
C ARG A 142 22.20 -28.20 0.92
N VAL A 143 22.56 -28.59 2.14
CA VAL A 143 21.62 -28.74 3.25
C VAL A 143 20.99 -27.40 3.61
N VAL A 144 21.77 -26.33 3.68
CA VAL A 144 21.28 -24.96 3.92
C VAL A 144 20.31 -24.52 2.82
N PHE A 145 20.64 -24.79 1.55
CA PHE A 145 19.78 -24.46 0.42
C PHE A 145 18.44 -25.22 0.45
N VAL A 146 18.48 -26.55 0.67
CA VAL A 146 17.28 -27.39 0.75
C VAL A 146 16.43 -27.05 1.97
N ALA A 147 17.05 -26.82 3.13
CA ALA A 147 16.36 -26.40 4.34
C ALA A 147 15.68 -25.04 4.17
N SER A 148 16.32 -24.09 3.49
CA SER A 148 15.72 -22.78 3.18
C SER A 148 14.52 -22.90 2.24
N LEU A 149 14.59 -23.79 1.24
CA LEU A 149 13.47 -24.11 0.35
C LEU A 149 12.30 -24.75 1.10
N MET A 150 12.57 -25.73 1.94
CA MET A 150 11.55 -26.43 2.73
C MET A 150 10.91 -25.51 3.77
N LEU A 151 11.70 -24.74 4.52
CA LEU A 151 11.19 -23.78 5.51
C LEU A 151 10.32 -22.69 4.88
N GLY A 152 10.66 -22.23 3.67
CA GLY A 152 9.82 -21.31 2.89
C GLY A 152 8.54 -21.95 2.38
N MET A 153 8.56 -23.24 2.06
CA MET A 153 7.34 -24.00 1.74
C MET A 153 6.38 -24.12 2.93
N PHE A 154 6.90 -24.29 4.14
CA PHE A 154 6.08 -24.44 5.36
C PHE A 154 5.66 -23.12 6.02
N GLY A 155 6.03 -21.96 5.44
CA GLY A 155 5.64 -20.65 5.98
C GLY A 155 6.27 -20.29 7.34
N ALA A 156 7.31 -21.02 7.76
CA ALA A 156 8.00 -20.83 9.03
C ALA A 156 8.97 -19.63 8.98
N SER A 157 8.41 -18.44 8.79
CA SER A 157 9.14 -17.18 8.57
C SER A 157 10.13 -16.83 9.69
N TRP A 158 9.85 -17.21 10.94
CA TRP A 158 10.78 -17.03 12.07
C TRP A 158 12.03 -17.91 11.96
N LEU A 159 11.86 -19.18 11.60
CA LEU A 159 12.98 -20.10 11.40
C LEU A 159 13.82 -19.69 10.17
N LEU A 160 13.18 -19.22 9.10
CA LEU A 160 13.89 -18.63 7.95
C LEU A 160 14.74 -17.43 8.33
N PHE A 161 14.23 -16.54 9.19
CA PHE A 161 14.97 -15.39 9.67
C PHE A 161 16.20 -15.79 10.51
N LEU A 162 16.04 -16.74 11.44
CA LEU A 162 17.17 -17.28 12.20
C LEU A 162 18.19 -18.00 11.30
N PHE A 163 17.70 -18.78 10.33
CA PHE A 163 18.54 -19.49 9.37
C PHE A 163 19.26 -18.52 8.43
N TYR A 164 18.63 -17.40 8.11
CA TYR A 164 19.22 -16.30 7.35
C TYR A 164 20.35 -15.63 8.14
N ILE A 165 20.12 -15.26 9.40
CA ILE A 165 21.17 -14.71 10.27
C ILE A 165 22.33 -15.71 10.41
N LEU A 166 22.02 -16.99 10.62
CA LEU A 166 23.03 -18.04 10.77
C LEU A 166 23.83 -18.25 9.46
N SER A 167 23.15 -18.40 8.32
CA SER A 167 23.77 -18.54 7.00
C SER A 167 24.63 -17.33 6.67
N PHE A 168 24.17 -16.14 7.04
CA PHE A 168 24.91 -14.91 6.82
C PHE A 168 26.11 -14.79 7.77
N GLY A 169 26.00 -15.20 9.03
CA GLY A 169 27.12 -15.27 9.97
C GLY A 169 28.20 -16.25 9.53
N ILE A 170 27.80 -17.42 9.02
CA ILE A 170 28.70 -18.41 8.41
C ILE A 170 29.40 -17.80 7.19
N LEU A 171 28.66 -17.10 6.34
CA LEU A 171 29.24 -16.41 5.20
C LEU A 171 30.24 -15.34 5.64
N LEU A 172 29.90 -14.48 6.60
CA LEU A 172 30.79 -13.44 7.08
C LEU A 172 32.10 -14.06 7.59
N SER A 173 32.00 -15.16 8.34
CA SER A 173 33.15 -15.96 8.78
C SER A 173 34.00 -16.46 7.60
N VAL A 174 33.38 -17.03 6.57
CA VAL A 174 34.06 -17.50 5.35
C VAL A 174 34.73 -16.36 4.59
N ILE A 175 34.03 -15.24 4.39
CA ILE A 175 34.56 -14.06 3.69
C ILE A 175 35.70 -13.43 4.48
N THR A 176 35.58 -13.30 5.80
CA THR A 176 36.66 -12.84 6.68
C THR A 176 37.85 -13.78 6.64
N SER A 177 37.63 -15.10 6.62
CA SER A 177 38.70 -16.10 6.48
C SER A 177 39.41 -15.99 5.12
N LEU A 178 38.66 -15.84 4.03
CA LEU A 178 39.22 -15.64 2.68
C LEU A 178 39.93 -14.28 2.53
N ALA A 179 39.46 -13.24 3.22
CA ALA A 179 40.11 -11.94 3.30
C ALA A 179 41.42 -12.02 4.09
N ARG A 180 41.46 -12.75 5.22
CA ARG A 180 42.68 -13.04 5.99
C ARG A 180 43.71 -13.81 5.17
N LEU A 181 43.27 -14.70 4.27
CA LEU A 181 44.13 -15.42 3.32
C LEU A 181 44.58 -14.56 2.12
N GLY A 182 44.21 -13.28 2.05
CA GLY A 182 44.60 -12.37 0.98
C GLY A 182 43.94 -12.69 -0.38
N ILE A 183 42.85 -13.46 -0.39
CA ILE A 183 42.14 -13.89 -1.61
C ILE A 183 40.99 -12.91 -1.93
N GLY A 184 40.42 -12.25 -0.93
CA GLY A 184 39.36 -11.24 -1.10
C GLY A 184 39.89 -9.81 -1.07
N SER A 185 39.89 -9.12 -2.21
CA SER A 185 40.10 -7.66 -2.22
C SER A 185 38.80 -6.95 -1.83
N ARG A 186 38.92 -5.80 -1.16
CA ARG A 186 37.78 -4.90 -0.86
C ARG A 186 36.87 -4.65 -2.07
N PHE A 187 37.44 -4.58 -3.27
CA PHE A 187 36.69 -4.41 -4.51
C PHE A 187 35.81 -5.61 -4.86
N ILE A 188 36.30 -6.84 -4.69
CA ILE A 188 35.53 -8.07 -4.99
C ILE A 188 34.38 -8.22 -3.99
N ILE A 189 34.66 -8.04 -2.70
CA ILE A 189 33.66 -8.20 -1.64
C ILE A 189 32.61 -7.10 -1.73
N GLY A 190 33.02 -5.85 -1.89
CA GLY A 190 32.09 -4.73 -2.05
C GLY A 190 31.25 -4.83 -3.32
N SER A 191 31.81 -5.22 -4.47
CA SER A 191 31.03 -5.39 -5.71
C SER A 191 30.00 -6.52 -5.62
N SER A 192 30.34 -7.59 -4.90
CA SER A 192 29.40 -8.69 -4.61
C SER A 192 28.26 -8.24 -3.70
N CYS A 193 28.58 -7.51 -2.62
CA CYS A 193 27.58 -6.93 -1.72
C CYS A 193 26.66 -5.93 -2.44
N LEU A 194 27.24 -5.09 -3.31
CA LEU A 194 26.52 -4.10 -4.11
C LEU A 194 25.48 -4.78 -5.01
N LEU A 195 25.88 -5.80 -5.78
CA LEU A 195 24.97 -6.58 -6.62
C LEU A 195 23.88 -7.27 -5.80
N GLY A 196 24.26 -7.91 -4.68
CA GLY A 196 23.35 -8.54 -3.73
C GLY A 196 22.25 -7.58 -3.26
N LEU A 197 22.64 -6.44 -2.72
CA LEU A 197 21.72 -5.43 -2.20
C LEU A 197 20.84 -4.82 -3.30
N MET A 198 21.36 -4.59 -4.52
CA MET A 198 20.54 -4.07 -5.63
C MET A 198 19.41 -5.03 -6.00
N PHE A 199 19.70 -6.32 -6.12
CA PHE A 199 18.69 -7.31 -6.48
C PHE A 199 17.68 -7.55 -5.36
N LEU A 200 18.13 -7.54 -4.09
CA LEU A 200 17.23 -7.59 -2.95
C LEU A 200 16.33 -6.33 -2.87
N GLY A 201 16.88 -5.15 -3.19
CA GLY A 201 16.11 -3.92 -3.35
C GLY A 201 15.06 -4.03 -4.46
N GLN A 202 15.40 -4.63 -5.60
CA GLN A 202 14.44 -4.88 -6.69
C GLN A 202 13.37 -5.89 -6.28
N ALA A 203 13.75 -6.99 -5.62
CA ALA A 203 12.84 -8.01 -5.14
C ALA A 203 11.85 -7.47 -4.09
N ALA A 204 12.31 -6.67 -3.13
CA ALA A 204 11.44 -6.00 -2.16
C ALA A 204 10.59 -4.88 -2.75
N ALA A 205 11.00 -4.31 -3.88
CA ALA A 205 10.21 -3.30 -4.59
C ALA A 205 9.03 -3.92 -5.38
N PHE A 206 9.01 -5.23 -5.61
CA PHE A 206 7.85 -5.90 -6.20
C PHE A 206 6.66 -5.88 -5.23
N SER A 207 5.53 -5.38 -5.73
CA SER A 207 4.30 -5.13 -4.95
C SER A 207 3.74 -6.42 -4.36
N GLY A 208 3.45 -6.40 -3.04
CA GLY A 208 2.73 -7.47 -2.34
C GLY A 208 3.45 -8.05 -1.13
N MET A 209 4.74 -7.74 -0.94
CA MET A 209 5.50 -8.18 0.24
C MET A 209 4.94 -7.50 1.51
N GLY A 210 4.48 -8.30 2.47
CA GLY A 210 3.89 -7.80 3.73
C GLY A 210 2.47 -7.22 3.62
N ALA A 211 1.76 -7.41 2.50
CA ALA A 211 0.40 -6.88 2.35
C ALA A 211 -0.64 -7.59 3.23
N GLY A 212 -0.38 -8.85 3.58
CA GLY A 212 -1.24 -9.69 4.41
C GLY A 212 -0.67 -10.00 5.80
N ASP A 213 0.27 -9.17 6.28
CA ASP A 213 0.88 -9.25 7.61
C ASP A 213 0.77 -7.89 8.32
N ILE A 214 0.84 -7.91 9.65
CA ILE A 214 0.85 -6.68 10.46
C ILE A 214 2.24 -6.03 10.36
N HIS A 215 2.24 -4.78 9.93
CA HIS A 215 3.37 -3.84 9.94
C HIS A 215 2.90 -2.46 10.38
N PHE A 216 3.68 -1.76 11.19
CA PHE A 216 3.43 -0.39 11.61
C PHE A 216 4.13 0.65 10.72
N LEU A 217 5.19 0.24 10.01
CA LEU A 217 5.93 1.06 9.06
C LEU A 217 5.64 0.63 7.62
N ASP A 218 5.80 1.57 6.68
CA ASP A 218 5.66 1.26 5.27
C ASP A 218 6.76 0.28 4.85
N GLN A 219 6.36 -0.90 4.37
CA GLN A 219 7.31 -1.90 3.86
C GLN A 219 8.04 -1.43 2.60
N SER A 220 7.61 -0.31 1.99
CA SER A 220 8.39 0.39 0.97
C SER A 220 9.73 0.96 1.50
N LEU A 221 9.94 0.98 2.82
CA LEU A 221 11.24 1.31 3.43
C LEU A 221 12.28 0.20 3.25
N VAL A 222 11.87 -1.06 3.16
CA VAL A 222 12.78 -2.20 2.95
C VAL A 222 13.65 -2.01 1.69
N PRO A 223 13.08 -1.77 0.49
CA PRO A 223 13.91 -1.49 -0.69
C PRO A 223 14.71 -0.19 -0.55
N ALA A 224 14.18 0.83 0.15
CA ALA A 224 14.91 2.07 0.41
C ALA A 224 16.20 1.83 1.21
N VAL A 225 16.12 0.99 2.24
CA VAL A 225 17.27 0.58 3.06
C VAL A 225 18.30 -0.15 2.21
N PHE A 226 17.87 -1.11 1.38
CA PHE A 226 18.78 -1.81 0.48
C PHE A 226 19.48 -0.87 -0.50
N TYR A 227 18.73 -0.02 -1.21
CA TYR A 227 19.32 0.96 -2.13
C TYR A 227 20.25 1.95 -1.41
N GLY A 228 19.91 2.39 -0.20
CA GLY A 228 20.79 3.19 0.65
C GLY A 228 22.12 2.49 0.93
N GLY A 229 22.08 1.20 1.26
CA GLY A 229 23.27 0.36 1.41
C GLY A 229 24.12 0.28 0.14
N VAL A 230 23.49 0.13 -1.03
CA VAL A 230 24.18 0.12 -2.33
C VAL A 230 24.94 1.44 -2.54
N VAL A 231 24.33 2.59 -2.24
CA VAL A 231 24.98 3.91 -2.35
C VAL A 231 26.21 4.00 -1.45
N VAL A 232 26.08 3.62 -0.17
CA VAL A 232 27.20 3.66 0.78
C VAL A 232 28.35 2.79 0.31
N ILE A 233 28.08 1.55 -0.13
CA ILE A 233 29.11 0.64 -0.64
C ILE A 233 29.73 1.19 -1.94
N ALA A 234 28.94 1.74 -2.86
CA ALA A 234 29.46 2.36 -4.07
C ALA A 234 30.45 3.49 -3.76
N ILE A 235 30.14 4.34 -2.79
CA ILE A 235 31.03 5.42 -2.32
C ILE A 235 32.33 4.83 -1.75
N LEU A 236 32.25 3.79 -0.93
CA LEU A 236 33.43 3.12 -0.37
C LEU A 236 34.32 2.47 -1.44
N LEU A 237 33.76 2.09 -2.59
CA LEU A 237 34.48 1.48 -3.70
C LEU A 237 35.09 2.47 -4.68
N LEU A 238 34.64 3.75 -4.72
CA LEU A 238 35.16 4.78 -5.61
C LEU A 238 36.70 4.86 -5.58
N PRO A 239 37.38 4.96 -4.41
CA PRO A 239 38.84 5.07 -4.36
C PRO A 239 39.56 3.84 -4.93
N CYS A 240 38.96 2.65 -4.78
CA CYS A 240 39.53 1.40 -5.30
C CYS A 240 39.48 1.34 -6.84
N GLN A 241 38.45 1.94 -7.44
CA GLN A 241 38.28 1.97 -8.89
C GLN A 241 39.26 2.94 -9.58
N PHE A 242 39.59 4.06 -8.95
CA PHE A 242 40.56 5.02 -9.49
C PHE A 242 42.01 4.50 -9.40
N HIS A 243 42.34 3.76 -8.34
CA HIS A 243 43.71 3.29 -8.11
C HIS A 243 44.17 2.17 -9.05
N THR A 244 43.25 1.29 -9.48
CA THR A 244 43.56 0.24 -10.48
C THR A 244 43.86 0.80 -11.88
N SER A 245 43.44 2.04 -12.16
CA SER A 245 43.60 2.69 -13.46
C SER A 245 45.02 3.22 -13.70
N HIS A 246 45.73 3.67 -12.65
CA HIS A 246 47.09 4.21 -12.78
C HIS A 246 48.16 3.17 -13.11
N LYS A 247 47.92 1.88 -12.85
CA LYS A 247 48.87 0.81 -13.19
C LYS A 247 48.83 0.37 -14.67
N MET A 248 47.88 0.87 -15.45
CA MET A 248 47.73 0.55 -16.89
C MET A 248 48.18 1.69 -17.82
N GLU A 249 48.89 2.71 -17.31
CA GLU A 249 49.42 3.82 -18.12
C GLU A 249 50.64 3.44 -18.99
N GLY A 250 51.06 2.15 -19.00
CA GLY A 250 52.19 1.66 -19.80
C GLY A 250 51.88 1.16 -21.23
N LEU A 251 50.60 1.02 -21.63
CA LEU A 251 50.23 0.63 -23.00
C LEU A 251 49.35 1.71 -23.63
N GLY A 252 49.92 2.46 -24.56
CA GLY A 252 49.28 3.61 -25.22
C GLY A 252 48.01 3.25 -25.99
N GLY A 253 47.06 4.19 -26.01
CA GLY A 253 46.14 4.35 -27.14
C GLY A 253 44.66 4.59 -26.82
N THR A 254 44.06 3.99 -25.79
CA THR A 254 42.57 3.94 -25.72
C THR A 254 41.98 4.11 -24.32
N VAL A 255 42.67 4.79 -23.40
CA VAL A 255 42.25 4.86 -21.97
C VAL A 255 41.26 6.00 -21.67
N ALA A 256 41.25 7.09 -22.46
CA ALA A 256 40.40 8.25 -22.17
C ALA A 256 38.88 7.95 -22.18
N LEU A 257 38.41 7.05 -23.05
CA LEU A 257 36.99 6.64 -23.09
C LEU A 257 36.56 5.82 -21.85
N THR A 258 37.48 5.14 -21.16
CA THR A 258 37.12 4.26 -20.03
C THR A 258 37.01 5.00 -18.68
N LYS A 259 37.74 6.11 -18.50
CA LYS A 259 37.56 7.01 -17.34
C LYS A 259 36.24 7.75 -17.45
N THR A 260 35.94 8.31 -18.63
CA THR A 260 34.67 9.02 -18.88
C THR A 260 33.48 8.06 -18.80
N GLY A 261 33.55 6.86 -19.37
CA GLY A 261 32.49 5.85 -19.26
C GLY A 261 32.22 5.37 -17.82
N ARG A 262 33.27 5.21 -16.99
CA ARG A 262 33.10 4.87 -15.56
C ARG A 262 32.53 6.02 -14.74
N LEU A 263 32.91 7.26 -15.05
CA LEU A 263 32.35 8.45 -14.41
C LEU A 263 30.87 8.62 -14.79
N ILE A 264 30.54 8.44 -16.07
CA ILE A 264 29.16 8.49 -16.59
C ILE A 264 28.30 7.40 -15.96
N THR A 265 28.76 6.16 -15.87
CA THR A 265 27.99 5.07 -15.24
C THR A 265 27.83 5.26 -13.74
N SER A 266 28.86 5.77 -13.05
CA SER A 266 28.77 6.10 -11.62
C SER A 266 27.82 7.28 -11.36
N MET A 267 27.88 8.33 -12.19
CA MET A 267 26.93 9.45 -12.12
C MET A 267 25.51 9.01 -12.44
N LEU A 268 25.32 8.20 -13.49
CA LEU A 268 24.01 7.67 -13.86
C LEU A 268 23.43 6.81 -12.73
N PHE A 269 24.26 6.00 -12.08
CA PHE A 269 23.87 5.22 -10.91
C PHE A 269 23.45 6.13 -9.75
N VAL A 270 24.21 7.17 -9.42
CA VAL A 270 23.84 8.16 -8.39
C VAL A 270 22.54 8.89 -8.76
N LEU A 271 22.38 9.29 -10.02
CA LEU A 271 21.21 9.97 -10.57
C LEU A 271 19.95 9.08 -10.59
N ILE A 272 20.07 7.76 -10.61
CA ILE A 272 18.92 6.85 -10.53
C ILE A 272 18.63 6.50 -9.08
N VAL A 273 19.65 6.18 -8.29
CA VAL A 273 19.48 5.63 -6.95
C VAL A 273 19.13 6.70 -5.93
N LEU A 274 19.74 7.90 -5.96
CA LEU A 274 19.37 8.96 -5.01
C LEU A 274 17.92 9.42 -5.18
N PRO A 275 17.41 9.70 -6.40
CA PRO A 275 15.98 9.99 -6.57
C PRO A 275 15.10 8.82 -6.19
N SER A 276 15.52 7.57 -6.43
CA SER A 276 14.76 6.40 -5.98
C SER A 276 14.66 6.35 -4.46
N ILE A 277 15.76 6.55 -3.73
CA ILE A 277 15.78 6.62 -2.26
C ILE A 277 14.92 7.79 -1.77
N GLY A 278 15.10 8.99 -2.32
CA GLY A 278 14.30 10.15 -1.97
C GLY A 278 12.81 9.92 -2.22
N TRP A 279 12.47 9.25 -3.30
CA TRP A 279 11.12 8.86 -3.65
C TRP A 279 10.53 7.82 -2.68
N PHE A 280 11.31 6.82 -2.24
CA PHE A 280 10.86 5.84 -1.23
C PHE A 280 10.73 6.46 0.17
N LEU A 281 11.66 7.34 0.55
CA LEU A 281 11.68 8.01 1.85
C LEU A 281 10.72 9.19 1.93
N TYR A 282 10.15 9.65 0.81
CA TYR A 282 9.27 10.82 0.76
C TYR A 282 8.16 10.80 1.84
N PRO A 283 7.43 9.69 2.10
CA PRO A 283 6.39 9.67 3.13
C PRO A 283 6.95 9.85 4.55
N THR A 284 8.14 9.32 4.81
CA THR A 284 8.84 9.39 6.10
C THR A 284 9.50 10.76 6.31
N LEU A 285 10.07 11.34 5.25
CA LEU A 285 10.66 12.67 5.25
C LEU A 285 9.58 13.76 5.31
N PHE A 286 8.37 13.46 4.84
CA PHE A 286 7.25 14.36 4.86
C PHE A 286 6.08 13.79 5.66
N PRO A 287 6.19 13.65 7.00
CA PRO A 287 5.11 13.12 7.83
C PRO A 287 3.86 14.02 7.77
N ALA A 288 2.70 13.42 8.07
CA ALA A 288 1.44 14.15 8.22
C ALA A 288 1.39 14.82 9.59
N THR A 289 2.10 15.95 9.73
CA THR A 289 2.07 16.74 10.97
C THR A 289 0.76 17.52 11.11
N PRO A 290 0.33 17.89 12.33
CA PRO A 290 -0.88 18.69 12.55
C PRO A 290 -0.91 19.96 11.69
N MET A 291 0.20 20.69 11.59
CA MET A 291 0.31 21.89 10.74
C MET A 291 0.13 21.61 9.26
N ARG A 292 0.55 20.44 8.78
CA ARG A 292 0.38 20.06 7.36
C ARG A 292 -1.04 19.58 7.07
N ILE A 293 -1.68 18.92 8.04
CA ILE A 293 -3.11 18.59 7.95
C ILE A 293 -3.93 19.88 7.93
N LYS A 294 -3.64 20.84 8.81
CA LYS A 294 -4.22 22.19 8.78
C LYS A 294 -4.06 22.84 7.40
N HIS A 295 -2.84 22.88 6.88
CA HIS A 295 -2.59 23.47 5.55
C HIS A 295 -3.33 22.73 4.42
N TYR A 296 -3.43 21.40 4.50
CA TYR A 296 -4.24 20.62 3.56
C TYR A 296 -5.71 21.04 3.60
N VAL A 297 -6.29 21.18 4.80
CA VAL A 297 -7.68 21.61 5.00
C VAL A 297 -7.90 23.01 4.43
N GLU A 298 -6.97 23.95 4.68
CA GLU A 298 -6.99 25.34 4.17
C GLU A 298 -6.80 25.43 2.64
N SER A 299 -6.08 24.47 2.06
CA SER A 299 -5.80 24.42 0.63
C SER A 299 -6.97 23.93 -0.22
N PHE A 300 -8.09 23.53 0.40
CA PHE A 300 -9.25 22.99 -0.30
C PHE A 300 -10.01 24.08 -1.07
N ASP A 301 -9.59 24.29 -2.32
CA ASP A 301 -10.11 25.30 -3.24
C ASP A 301 -10.67 24.72 -4.54
N HIS A 302 -10.58 23.40 -4.74
CA HIS A 302 -11.18 22.70 -5.86
C HIS A 302 -11.60 21.26 -5.52
N ALA A 303 -12.90 20.96 -5.70
CA ALA A 303 -13.45 19.62 -5.50
C ALA A 303 -13.46 18.82 -6.81
N ARG A 304 -12.31 18.21 -7.17
CA ARG A 304 -12.13 17.47 -8.44
C ARG A 304 -13.21 16.41 -8.71
N PHE A 305 -13.72 15.77 -7.66
CA PHE A 305 -14.74 14.72 -7.73
C PHE A 305 -16.02 15.08 -6.97
N SER A 306 -16.35 16.38 -6.88
CA SER A 306 -17.57 16.89 -6.21
C SER A 306 -17.73 16.27 -4.82
N SER A 307 -18.83 15.55 -4.54
CA SER A 307 -19.15 14.95 -3.23
C SER A 307 -18.07 14.02 -2.68
N ALA A 308 -17.37 13.26 -3.51
CA ALA A 308 -16.32 12.35 -3.06
C ALA A 308 -15.08 13.11 -2.54
N SER A 309 -14.77 14.27 -3.13
CA SER A 309 -13.69 15.14 -2.64
C SER A 309 -14.07 15.79 -1.31
N TRP A 310 -15.33 16.22 -1.17
CA TRP A 310 -15.84 16.78 0.08
C TRP A 310 -15.79 15.76 1.22
N ARG A 311 -16.29 14.53 1.00
CA ARG A 311 -16.26 13.48 2.04
C ARG A 311 -14.84 13.18 2.53
N LYS A 312 -13.86 13.13 1.62
CA LYS A 312 -12.46 12.91 1.98
C LYS A 312 -11.82 14.07 2.75
N TRP A 313 -12.25 15.29 2.44
CA TRP A 313 -11.80 16.50 3.13
C TRP A 313 -12.44 16.65 4.52
N GLU A 314 -13.68 16.18 4.69
CA GLU A 314 -14.44 16.22 5.95
C GLU A 314 -13.69 15.61 7.14
N ILE A 315 -13.10 14.43 6.95
CA ILE A 315 -12.44 13.69 8.02
C ILE A 315 -11.27 14.49 8.61
N PRO A 316 -10.27 14.96 7.82
CA PRO A 316 -9.21 15.81 8.35
C PRO A 316 -9.68 17.21 8.78
N ALA A 317 -10.73 17.77 8.18
CA ALA A 317 -11.29 19.05 8.58
C ALA A 317 -11.94 18.97 9.98
N SER A 318 -12.81 17.98 10.20
CA SER A 318 -13.47 17.73 11.49
C SER A 318 -12.44 17.52 12.61
N TRP A 319 -11.40 16.71 12.35
CA TRP A 319 -10.31 16.50 13.30
C TRP A 319 -9.52 17.79 13.59
N SER A 320 -9.25 18.61 12.58
CA SER A 320 -8.50 19.87 12.76
C SER A 320 -9.28 20.86 13.63
N ILE A 321 -10.61 20.89 13.48
CA ILE A 321 -11.52 21.69 14.32
C ILE A 321 -11.57 21.13 15.74
N GLN A 322 -11.79 19.82 15.90
CA GLN A 322 -11.83 19.14 17.20
C GLN A 322 -10.51 19.28 17.98
N SER A 323 -9.39 19.31 17.27
CA SER A 323 -8.04 19.48 17.83
C SER A 323 -7.69 20.95 18.10
N ASN A 324 -8.62 21.90 17.94
CA ASN A 324 -8.43 23.34 18.13
C ASN A 324 -7.25 23.91 17.32
N LEU A 325 -7.03 23.43 16.08
CA LEU A 325 -5.98 23.95 15.20
C LEU A 325 -6.38 25.24 14.47
N GLU A 326 -7.67 25.61 14.52
CA GLU A 326 -8.23 26.81 13.89
C GLU A 326 -7.81 26.94 12.40
N PRO A 327 -8.19 26.00 11.52
CA PRO A 327 -7.91 26.10 10.09
C PRO A 327 -8.67 27.28 9.46
N ASP A 328 -8.05 28.01 8.54
CA ASP A 328 -8.76 28.97 7.70
C ASP A 328 -9.71 28.24 6.72
N LEU A 329 -11.01 28.42 6.94
CA LEU A 329 -12.08 27.83 6.14
C LEU A 329 -12.62 28.77 5.04
N SER A 330 -11.95 29.90 4.77
CA SER A 330 -12.38 30.88 3.76
C SER A 330 -12.58 30.27 2.37
N LYS A 331 -11.65 29.43 1.88
CA LYS A 331 -11.77 28.81 0.55
C LYS A 331 -12.86 27.72 0.48
N PRO A 332 -12.96 26.78 1.44
CA PRO A 332 -14.11 25.87 1.51
C PRO A 332 -15.45 26.61 1.57
N ARG A 333 -15.55 27.73 2.31
CA ARG A 333 -16.77 28.56 2.36
C ARG A 333 -17.12 29.17 1.00
N GLN A 334 -16.14 29.67 0.26
CA GLN A 334 -16.36 30.18 -1.10
C GLN A 334 -16.86 29.09 -2.05
N LEU A 335 -16.30 27.87 -1.96
CA LEU A 335 -16.78 26.73 -2.73
C LEU A 335 -18.22 26.36 -2.37
N LEU A 336 -18.54 26.30 -1.07
CA LEU A 336 -19.89 26.05 -0.60
C LEU A 336 -20.88 27.10 -1.11
N GLY A 337 -20.51 28.39 -1.07
CA GLY A 337 -21.36 29.45 -1.61
C GLY A 337 -21.68 29.28 -3.09
N ARG A 338 -20.73 28.80 -3.90
CA ARG A 338 -20.97 28.46 -5.32
C ARG A 338 -21.91 27.26 -5.48
N GLU A 339 -21.77 26.25 -4.62
CA GLU A 339 -22.65 25.08 -4.61
C GLU A 339 -24.10 25.46 -4.25
N ILE A 340 -24.28 26.31 -3.23
CA ILE A 340 -25.59 26.81 -2.82
C ILE A 340 -26.26 27.63 -3.92
N ALA A 341 -25.49 28.47 -4.63
CA ALA A 341 -25.99 29.27 -5.74
C ALA A 341 -26.34 28.44 -7.00
N GLY A 342 -25.76 27.24 -7.14
CA GLY A 342 -25.86 26.39 -8.32
C GLY A 342 -26.90 25.26 -8.21
N GLU A 343 -26.53 24.10 -8.77
CA GLU A 343 -27.25 22.83 -8.55
C GLU A 343 -26.81 22.26 -7.20
N GLN A 344 -27.71 22.30 -6.22
CA GLN A 344 -27.41 21.95 -4.84
C GLN A 344 -27.25 20.44 -4.66
N ASN A 345 -26.05 19.97 -4.35
CA ASN A 345 -25.80 18.57 -4.03
C ASN A 345 -25.99 18.27 -2.52
N PRO A 346 -26.96 17.44 -2.12
CA PRO A 346 -27.25 17.17 -0.70
C PRO A 346 -26.07 16.50 0.04
N TYR A 347 -25.22 15.73 -0.66
CA TYR A 347 -24.05 15.11 -0.05
C TYR A 347 -22.97 16.13 0.33
N ILE A 348 -22.85 17.21 -0.44
CA ILE A 348 -21.94 18.33 -0.14
C ILE A 348 -22.49 19.13 1.03
N LEU A 349 -23.79 19.45 1.03
CA LEU A 349 -24.45 20.15 2.13
C LEU A 349 -24.32 19.37 3.45
N SER A 350 -24.50 18.05 3.40
CA SER A 350 -24.32 17.16 4.55
C SER A 350 -22.90 17.20 5.08
N THR A 351 -21.92 17.08 4.21
CA THR A 351 -20.50 17.22 4.58
C THR A 351 -20.18 18.57 5.21
N ALA A 352 -20.63 19.67 4.58
CA ALA A 352 -20.42 21.03 5.05
C ALA A 352 -21.10 21.29 6.40
N SER A 353 -22.29 20.74 6.62
CA SER A 353 -23.02 20.88 7.88
C SER A 353 -22.31 20.16 9.04
N ARG A 354 -21.69 18.99 8.78
CA ARG A 354 -20.95 18.23 9.81
C ARG A 354 -19.69 18.94 10.32
N VAL A 355 -19.01 19.68 9.46
CA VAL A 355 -17.85 20.50 9.85
C VAL A 355 -18.20 21.92 10.29
N GLY A 356 -19.50 22.26 10.39
CA GLY A 356 -19.96 23.58 10.81
C GLY A 356 -19.66 24.71 9.80
N LEU A 357 -19.54 24.39 8.51
CA LEU A 357 -19.34 25.40 7.47
C LEU A 357 -20.63 26.14 7.10
N LEU A 358 -21.78 25.47 7.20
CA LEU A 358 -23.07 26.02 6.84
C LEU A 358 -23.55 26.98 7.94
N SER A 359 -23.84 28.22 7.57
CA SER A 359 -24.35 29.25 8.49
C SER A 359 -25.86 29.43 8.34
N ALA A 360 -26.50 29.99 9.36
CA ALA A 360 -27.96 30.19 9.40
C ALA A 360 -28.47 31.02 8.21
N ASP A 361 -27.76 32.10 7.86
CA ASP A 361 -28.07 32.99 6.74
C ASP A 361 -27.95 32.32 5.35
N GLN A 362 -27.19 31.23 5.26
CA GLN A 362 -27.05 30.46 4.04
C GLN A 362 -28.18 29.44 3.87
N ILE A 363 -28.81 28.98 4.96
CA ILE A 363 -29.88 27.98 4.89
C ILE A 363 -31.10 28.53 4.15
N ASP A 364 -31.42 29.81 4.35
CA ASP A 364 -32.53 30.49 3.65
C ASP A 364 -32.34 30.54 2.12
N GLN A 365 -31.11 30.37 1.63
CA GLN A 365 -30.77 30.35 0.21
C GLN A 365 -30.84 28.95 -0.40
N ILE A 366 -30.99 27.91 0.44
CA ILE A 366 -31.08 26.52 0.00
C ILE A 366 -32.50 26.24 -0.49
N LYS A 367 -32.61 25.70 -1.71
CA LYS A 367 -33.90 25.38 -2.33
C LYS A 367 -34.49 24.16 -1.63
N ASP A 368 -35.82 24.14 -1.53
CA ASP A 368 -36.57 23.00 -1.01
C ASP A 368 -36.28 22.63 0.47
N TYR A 369 -35.60 23.47 1.27
CA TYR A 369 -35.33 23.18 2.69
C TYR A 369 -36.61 22.80 3.45
N GLU A 370 -37.64 23.64 3.43
CA GLU A 370 -38.92 23.34 4.11
C GLU A 370 -39.57 22.05 3.60
N LYS A 371 -39.49 21.80 2.30
CA LYS A 371 -40.07 20.61 1.66
C LYS A 371 -39.34 19.35 2.15
N MET A 372 -38.02 19.39 2.25
CA MET A 372 -37.23 18.30 2.80
C MET A 372 -37.46 18.14 4.30
N LEU A 373 -37.57 19.22 5.06
CA LEU A 373 -37.88 19.18 6.49
C LEU A 373 -39.22 18.48 6.75
N ARG A 374 -40.27 18.80 5.99
CA ARG A 374 -41.58 18.11 6.07
C ARG A 374 -41.51 16.62 5.71
N SER A 375 -40.54 16.20 4.91
CA SER A 375 -40.33 14.77 4.61
C SER A 375 -39.65 14.01 5.76
N VAL A 376 -38.81 14.72 6.51
CA VAL A 376 -38.15 14.22 7.72
C VAL A 376 -39.11 14.25 8.93
N LEU A 377 -40.05 15.20 8.96
CA LEU A 377 -41.07 15.38 9.99
C LEU A 377 -42.48 15.13 9.43
N PRO A 378 -42.85 13.87 9.11
CA PRO A 378 -44.12 13.58 8.50
C PRO A 378 -45.27 13.80 9.49
N SER A 379 -46.32 14.49 9.03
CA SER A 379 -47.52 14.73 9.84
C SER A 379 -48.35 13.45 10.07
N SER A 380 -48.13 12.40 9.27
CA SER A 380 -48.87 11.14 9.36
C SER A 380 -48.38 10.28 10.54
N PRO A 381 -49.27 9.87 11.48
CA PRO A 381 -48.89 9.05 12.63
C PRO A 381 -48.20 7.73 12.26
N ARG A 382 -48.54 7.14 11.10
CA ARG A 382 -47.95 5.88 10.61
C ARG A 382 -46.49 6.05 10.17
N LEU A 383 -46.08 7.25 9.78
CA LEU A 383 -44.74 7.55 9.31
C LEU A 383 -43.82 8.03 10.44
N LYS A 384 -44.39 8.45 11.58
CA LYS A 384 -43.62 8.95 12.75
C LYS A 384 -42.68 7.89 13.35
N SER A 385 -43.02 6.60 13.26
CA SER A 385 -42.18 5.50 13.75
C SER A 385 -41.39 4.79 12.64
N GLN A 386 -41.48 5.27 11.39
CA GLN A 386 -40.79 4.64 10.27
C GLN A 386 -39.35 5.13 10.17
N ARG A 387 -38.43 4.20 9.85
CA ARG A 387 -37.02 4.54 9.62
C ARG A 387 -36.84 5.67 8.60
N LEU A 388 -35.76 6.42 8.75
CA LEU A 388 -35.28 7.35 7.73
C LEU A 388 -34.49 6.58 6.68
N THR A 389 -35.01 6.52 5.45
CA THR A 389 -34.28 6.00 4.29
C THR A 389 -33.41 7.10 3.70
N ASN A 390 -32.16 6.79 3.29
CA ASN A 390 -31.18 7.74 2.74
C ASN A 390 -30.75 8.84 3.72
N LEU A 391 -30.33 8.45 4.94
CA LEU A 391 -29.93 9.39 5.98
C LEU A 391 -28.84 10.38 5.52
N GLU A 392 -27.91 9.94 4.66
CA GLU A 392 -26.87 10.82 4.09
C GLU A 392 -27.42 12.04 3.33
N GLN A 393 -28.62 11.94 2.74
CA GLN A 393 -29.23 13.05 2.02
C GLN A 393 -29.99 14.01 2.94
N TYR A 394 -30.44 13.53 4.11
CA TYR A 394 -31.26 14.28 5.06
C TYR A 394 -30.48 14.81 6.26
N ASP A 395 -29.25 14.35 6.49
CA ASP A 395 -28.40 14.76 7.62
C ASP A 395 -28.22 16.29 7.69
N TRP A 396 -28.02 16.96 6.55
CA TRP A 396 -27.91 18.42 6.52
C TRP A 396 -29.20 19.13 6.92
N VAL A 397 -30.37 18.57 6.59
CA VAL A 397 -31.69 19.16 6.88
C VAL A 397 -31.92 19.16 8.39
N ILE A 398 -31.59 18.05 9.05
CA ILE A 398 -31.74 17.93 10.52
C ILE A 398 -30.79 18.90 11.22
N ARG A 399 -29.54 18.97 10.78
CA ARG A 399 -28.54 19.91 11.33
C ARG A 399 -28.92 21.37 11.09
N ALA A 400 -29.45 21.69 9.90
CA ALA A 400 -29.96 23.00 9.57
C ALA A 400 -31.15 23.40 10.46
N ALA A 401 -32.10 22.50 10.69
CA ALA A 401 -33.24 22.75 11.56
C ALA A 401 -32.83 22.95 13.03
N VAL A 402 -31.79 22.26 13.51
CA VAL A 402 -31.21 22.54 14.83
C VAL A 402 -30.52 23.91 14.87
N LEU A 403 -29.81 24.29 13.80
CA LEU A 403 -29.11 25.58 13.73
C LEU A 403 -30.06 26.78 13.71
N LEU A 404 -31.21 26.64 13.03
CA LEU A 404 -32.26 27.65 12.96
C LEU A 404 -33.21 27.64 14.17
N ASP A 405 -33.08 26.66 15.07
CA ASP A 405 -34.01 26.39 16.17
C ASP A 405 -35.46 26.13 15.70
N ASP A 406 -35.60 25.52 14.52
CA ASP A 406 -36.89 25.17 13.90
C ASP A 406 -37.55 23.92 14.52
N LEU A 407 -36.81 23.18 15.37
CA LEU A 407 -37.27 21.90 15.93
C LEU A 407 -37.95 22.10 17.29
N SER A 408 -39.28 21.94 17.31
CA SER A 408 -40.04 21.85 18.56
C SER A 408 -39.65 20.60 19.37
N THR A 409 -40.09 20.53 20.62
CA THR A 409 -39.85 19.33 21.45
C THR A 409 -40.53 18.09 20.84
N GLU A 410 -41.74 18.23 20.28
CA GLU A 410 -42.42 17.13 19.61
C GLU A 410 -41.66 16.66 18.36
N ASP A 411 -41.11 17.59 17.56
CA ASP A 411 -40.33 17.25 16.37
C ASP A 411 -39.06 16.48 16.73
N ARG A 412 -38.40 16.87 17.83
CA ARG A 412 -37.22 16.14 18.35
C ARG A 412 -37.59 14.73 18.78
N ASP A 413 -38.73 14.54 19.44
CA ASP A 413 -39.19 13.22 19.88
C ASP A 413 -39.58 12.32 18.66
N ILE A 414 -40.16 12.90 17.60
CA ILE A 414 -40.41 12.17 16.34
C ILE A 414 -39.08 11.76 15.69
N LEU A 415 -38.13 12.68 15.58
CA LEU A 415 -36.80 12.39 15.03
C LEU A 415 -36.08 11.31 15.80
N GLU A 416 -36.11 11.38 17.13
CA GLU A 416 -35.56 10.37 18.02
C GLU A 416 -36.13 8.98 17.71
N GLN A 417 -37.46 8.84 17.63
CA GLN A 417 -38.11 7.57 17.29
C GLN A 417 -37.66 7.03 15.93
N ARG A 418 -37.59 7.89 14.90
CA ARG A 418 -37.18 7.49 13.55
C ARG A 418 -35.71 7.09 13.49
N LEU A 419 -34.82 7.81 14.17
CA LEU A 419 -33.39 7.51 14.23
C LEU A 419 -33.14 6.20 15.00
N HIS A 420 -33.83 5.98 16.12
CA HIS A 420 -33.77 4.70 16.82
C HIS A 420 -34.31 3.55 15.97
N ALA A 421 -35.38 3.77 15.19
CA ALA A 421 -35.87 2.77 14.24
C ALA A 421 -34.81 2.44 13.17
N THR A 422 -34.13 3.44 12.62
CA THR A 422 -32.98 3.24 11.71
C THR A 422 -31.87 2.42 12.37
N LEU A 423 -31.44 2.78 13.59
CA LEU A 423 -30.41 2.02 14.33
C LEU A 423 -30.81 0.56 14.59
N GLN A 424 -32.10 0.29 14.79
CA GLN A 424 -32.60 -1.07 15.06
C GLN A 424 -32.71 -1.93 13.80
N THR A 425 -33.03 -1.36 12.63
CA THR A 425 -33.20 -2.11 11.38
C THR A 425 -31.88 -2.37 10.65
N LEU A 426 -30.93 -1.43 10.75
CA LEU A 426 -29.65 -1.50 10.02
C LEU A 426 -28.93 -2.85 10.11
N PRO A 427 -28.79 -3.52 11.27
CA PRO A 427 -28.06 -4.80 11.36
C PRO A 427 -28.69 -5.95 10.55
N GLY A 428 -29.97 -5.88 10.22
CA GLY A 428 -30.72 -6.91 9.50
C GLY A 428 -30.75 -6.75 7.98
N GLU A 429 -30.18 -5.67 7.44
CA GLU A 429 -30.27 -5.36 6.01
C GLU A 429 -29.13 -5.98 5.20
N THR A 430 -29.39 -6.26 3.92
CA THR A 430 -28.39 -6.82 3.00
C THR A 430 -27.28 -5.80 2.66
N TYR A 431 -27.59 -4.51 2.74
CA TYR A 431 -26.68 -3.41 2.41
C TYR A 431 -26.45 -2.51 3.63
N VAL A 432 -25.81 -3.05 4.67
CA VAL A 432 -25.43 -2.26 5.85
C VAL A 432 -24.18 -1.43 5.54
N ASN A 433 -24.17 -0.16 5.95
CA ASN A 433 -23.03 0.74 5.90
C ASN A 433 -22.72 1.28 7.31
N LEU A 434 -21.48 1.14 7.77
CA LEU A 434 -21.05 1.67 9.07
C LEU A 434 -21.23 3.19 9.18
N GLY A 435 -21.08 3.92 8.06
CA GLY A 435 -21.29 5.36 8.02
C GLY A 435 -22.74 5.76 8.34
N GLU A 436 -23.75 4.99 7.91
CA GLU A 436 -25.15 5.28 8.21
C GLU A 436 -25.46 5.09 9.71
N LEU A 437 -24.89 4.04 10.31
CA LEU A 437 -24.97 3.79 11.75
C LEU A 437 -24.32 4.93 12.57
N LEU A 438 -23.14 5.39 12.12
CA LEU A 438 -22.44 6.51 12.74
C LEU A 438 -23.25 7.81 12.62
N HIS A 439 -23.74 8.14 11.43
CA HIS A 439 -24.52 9.35 11.19
C HIS A 439 -25.80 9.37 12.03
N ALA A 440 -26.52 8.24 12.14
CA ALA A 440 -27.71 8.16 12.98
C ALA A 440 -27.39 8.42 14.46
N THR A 441 -26.28 7.87 14.94
CA THR A 441 -25.81 8.07 16.31
C THR A 441 -25.43 9.54 16.56
N GLN A 442 -24.71 10.17 15.64
CA GLN A 442 -24.30 11.58 15.75
C GLN A 442 -25.50 12.53 15.67
N LEU A 443 -26.50 12.23 14.83
CA LEU A 443 -27.70 13.06 14.72
C LEU A 443 -28.56 13.04 15.99
N LEU A 444 -28.61 11.91 16.69
CA LEU A 444 -29.27 11.81 18.00
C LEU A 444 -28.63 12.75 19.03
N ASP A 445 -27.30 12.86 19.03
CA ASP A 445 -26.58 13.84 19.86
C ASP A 445 -26.90 15.28 19.45
N VAL A 446 -26.90 15.58 18.15
CA VAL A 446 -27.22 16.91 17.59
C VAL A 446 -28.61 17.40 17.99
N ILE A 447 -29.63 16.52 18.00
CA ILE A 447 -30.99 16.88 18.43
C ILE A 447 -31.16 16.91 19.96
N LYS A 448 -30.07 16.72 20.73
CA LYS A 448 -30.04 16.68 22.20
C LYS A 448 -30.85 15.50 22.79
N ARG A 449 -30.79 14.35 22.13
CA ARG A 449 -31.35 13.06 22.56
C ARG A 449 -30.29 11.96 22.40
N PRO A 450 -29.18 12.01 23.16
CA PRO A 450 -28.05 11.13 22.94
C PRO A 450 -28.42 9.65 23.15
N VAL A 451 -27.84 8.78 22.33
CA VAL A 451 -28.01 7.32 22.44
C VAL A 451 -27.44 6.83 23.77
N ASN A 452 -28.12 5.88 24.41
CA ASN A 452 -27.50 5.07 25.46
C ASN A 452 -26.56 4.02 24.82
N PRO A 453 -25.22 4.14 24.99
CA PRO A 453 -24.27 3.27 24.30
C PRO A 453 -24.46 1.79 24.66
N GLU A 454 -24.82 1.50 25.91
CA GLU A 454 -25.02 0.14 26.43
C GLU A 454 -26.09 -0.63 25.65
N GLN A 455 -27.15 0.07 25.22
CA GLN A 455 -28.28 -0.52 24.51
C GLN A 455 -27.88 -1.13 23.16
N TYR A 456 -26.93 -0.50 22.46
CA TYR A 456 -26.54 -0.88 21.10
C TYR A 456 -25.15 -1.51 21.03
N ARG A 457 -24.32 -1.40 22.08
CA ARG A 457 -22.93 -1.88 22.12
C ARG A 457 -22.75 -3.28 21.52
N ALA A 458 -23.51 -4.25 22.02
CA ALA A 458 -23.38 -5.65 21.57
C ALA A 458 -23.64 -5.81 20.05
N LYS A 459 -24.62 -5.08 19.51
CA LYS A 459 -24.96 -5.11 18.08
C LYS A 459 -23.88 -4.42 17.23
N VAL A 460 -23.42 -3.24 17.67
CA VAL A 460 -22.36 -2.49 16.99
C VAL A 460 -21.06 -3.29 16.99
N HIS A 461 -20.68 -3.90 18.11
CA HIS A 461 -19.50 -4.77 18.20
C HIS A 461 -19.57 -5.95 17.24
N ALA A 462 -20.73 -6.59 17.12
CA ALA A 462 -20.93 -7.68 16.14
C ALA A 462 -20.74 -7.19 14.69
N LEU A 463 -21.28 -6.02 14.35
CA LEU A 463 -21.10 -5.42 13.02
C LEU A 463 -19.64 -5.03 12.76
N LEU A 464 -18.95 -4.43 13.73
CA LEU A 464 -17.53 -4.09 13.59
C LEU A 464 -16.69 -5.34 13.28
N ARG A 465 -16.93 -6.46 13.98
CA ARG A 465 -16.25 -7.72 13.70
C ARG A 465 -16.50 -8.23 12.28
N GLU A 466 -17.74 -8.15 11.83
CA GLU A 466 -18.14 -8.61 10.50
C GLU A 466 -17.54 -7.75 9.37
N PHE A 467 -17.44 -6.45 9.59
CA PHE A 467 -16.89 -5.51 8.62
C PHE A 467 -15.36 -5.50 8.62
N HIS A 468 -14.72 -5.92 9.71
CA HIS A 468 -13.27 -6.02 9.77
C HIS A 468 -12.74 -7.07 8.76
N SER A 469 -11.77 -6.68 7.95
CA SER A 469 -11.18 -7.51 6.91
C SER A 469 -9.68 -7.68 7.10
N GLN A 470 -9.24 -8.94 7.20
CA GLN A 470 -7.82 -9.29 7.10
C GLN A 470 -7.42 -9.63 5.65
N ASP A 471 -8.34 -9.47 4.69
CA ASP A 471 -8.06 -9.72 3.28
C ASP A 471 -7.25 -8.55 2.71
N SER A 472 -6.16 -8.87 2.00
CA SER A 472 -5.38 -7.90 1.22
C SER A 472 -5.68 -8.06 -0.27
N GLY A 473 -5.82 -6.96 -1.01
CA GLY A 473 -6.14 -7.01 -2.44
C GLY A 473 -5.39 -5.97 -3.26
N GLY A 474 -4.61 -6.40 -4.26
CA GLY A 474 -3.88 -5.53 -5.19
C GLY A 474 -2.93 -4.54 -4.49
N PHE A 475 -3.43 -3.33 -4.21
CA PHE A 475 -2.72 -2.24 -3.53
C PHE A 475 -3.27 -1.91 -2.13
N GLN A 476 -4.35 -2.55 -1.69
CA GLN A 476 -4.98 -2.35 -0.39
C GLN A 476 -4.42 -3.34 0.64
N LEU A 477 -4.20 -2.84 1.86
CA LEU A 477 -3.63 -3.59 2.97
C LEU A 477 -4.72 -4.39 3.68
N ALA A 478 -4.31 -5.48 4.33
CA ALA A 478 -5.14 -6.16 5.31
C ALA A 478 -5.32 -5.30 6.59
N GLY A 479 -6.44 -5.52 7.28
CA GLY A 479 -6.72 -4.98 8.61
C GLY A 479 -7.68 -3.80 8.68
N GLY A 480 -8.19 -3.32 7.54
CA GLY A 480 -9.21 -2.26 7.50
C GLY A 480 -10.64 -2.79 7.59
N PHE A 481 -11.62 -1.89 7.59
CA PHE A 481 -13.04 -2.22 7.57
C PHE A 481 -13.61 -2.10 6.16
N ARG A 482 -14.42 -3.06 5.75
CA ARG A 482 -15.08 -3.06 4.43
C ARG A 482 -16.13 -1.95 4.39
N LYS A 483 -16.43 -1.42 3.21
CA LYS A 483 -17.56 -0.50 3.04
C LYS A 483 -18.91 -1.21 3.09
N TYR A 484 -18.96 -2.45 2.62
CA TYR A 484 -20.17 -3.26 2.55
C TYR A 484 -19.94 -4.60 3.26
N ARG A 485 -21.03 -5.11 3.85
CA ARG A 485 -21.07 -6.44 4.45
C ARG A 485 -20.65 -7.50 3.42
N LYS A 486 -19.90 -8.50 3.86
CA LYS A 486 -19.54 -9.65 3.01
C LYS A 486 -20.83 -10.41 2.69
N SER A 487 -21.20 -10.49 1.41
CA SER A 487 -22.39 -11.25 1.02
C SER A 487 -22.12 -12.75 1.19
N GLU A 488 -22.97 -13.47 1.92
CA GLU A 488 -22.89 -14.93 2.03
C GLU A 488 -23.01 -15.64 0.67
N GLN A 489 -23.65 -14.99 -0.32
CA GLN A 489 -23.80 -15.52 -1.68
C GLN A 489 -22.54 -15.37 -2.56
N GLU A 490 -21.45 -14.75 -2.08
CA GLU A 490 -20.16 -14.71 -2.81
C GLU A 490 -19.42 -16.07 -2.84
N GLY A 491 -20.03 -17.13 -2.29
CA GLY A 491 -19.51 -18.50 -2.29
C GLY A 491 -19.55 -19.25 -3.63
N GLU A 492 -20.39 -18.87 -4.60
CA GLU A 492 -20.63 -19.71 -5.80
C GLU A 492 -20.19 -19.11 -7.15
N ASN A 493 -19.89 -17.81 -7.22
CA ASN A 493 -19.64 -17.16 -8.51
C ASN A 493 -18.14 -16.91 -8.71
N THR A 494 -17.43 -17.90 -9.28
CA THR A 494 -15.97 -17.90 -9.48
C THR A 494 -15.43 -16.66 -10.21
N TRP A 495 -16.23 -15.99 -11.04
CA TRP A 495 -15.77 -14.84 -11.84
C TRP A 495 -15.70 -13.52 -11.08
N THR A 496 -16.56 -13.26 -10.09
CA THR A 496 -16.45 -12.05 -9.25
C THR A 496 -15.26 -12.14 -8.31
N GLN A 497 -14.96 -13.32 -7.77
CA GLN A 497 -13.72 -13.56 -7.00
C GLN A 497 -12.45 -13.35 -7.83
N VAL A 498 -12.49 -13.69 -9.13
CA VAL A 498 -11.34 -13.53 -10.04
C VAL A 498 -11.17 -12.09 -10.56
N LEU A 499 -12.25 -11.32 -10.70
CA LEU A 499 -12.21 -9.92 -11.16
C LEU A 499 -12.03 -8.90 -10.02
N LEU A 500 -12.59 -9.15 -8.84
CA LEU A 500 -12.56 -8.25 -7.68
C LEU A 500 -11.57 -8.68 -6.59
N GLY A 501 -10.93 -9.84 -6.73
CA GLY A 501 -10.09 -10.42 -5.69
C GLY A 501 -10.93 -11.11 -4.61
N SER A 502 -10.36 -12.13 -3.98
CA SER A 502 -10.96 -12.83 -2.84
C SER A 502 -11.18 -11.84 -1.68
N GLY A 503 -12.41 -11.34 -1.54
CA GLY A 503 -12.82 -10.40 -0.51
C GLY A 503 -12.54 -8.93 -0.88
N MET A 504 -13.55 -8.07 -0.70
CA MET A 504 -13.33 -6.62 -0.75
C MET A 504 -12.36 -6.21 0.37
N PRO A 505 -11.23 -5.54 0.06
CA PRO A 505 -10.29 -5.08 1.08
C PRO A 505 -10.90 -4.00 1.96
N GLY A 506 -10.19 -3.66 3.03
CA GLY A 506 -10.55 -2.52 3.87
C GLY A 506 -10.60 -1.20 3.08
N ASP A 507 -11.58 -0.36 3.41
CA ASP A 507 -11.78 0.98 2.90
C ASP A 507 -11.43 2.02 3.99
N LEU A 508 -10.82 3.14 3.58
CA LEU A 508 -10.35 4.16 4.54
C LEU A 508 -11.52 4.90 5.20
N ASP A 509 -12.58 5.20 4.45
CA ASP A 509 -13.73 5.94 4.97
C ASP A 509 -14.46 5.05 5.97
N ALA A 510 -14.73 3.79 5.60
CA ALA A 510 -15.35 2.82 6.50
C ALA A 510 -14.50 2.51 7.74
N THR A 511 -13.17 2.53 7.62
CA THR A 511 -12.27 2.38 8.78
C THR A 511 -12.32 3.59 9.70
N SER A 512 -12.45 4.80 9.15
CA SER A 512 -12.67 6.01 9.95
C SER A 512 -14.00 5.95 10.69
N ASP A 513 -15.08 5.58 9.99
CA ASP A 513 -16.40 5.44 10.59
C ASP A 513 -16.42 4.38 11.71
N ALA A 514 -15.73 3.25 11.50
CA ALA A 514 -15.58 2.18 12.48
C ALA A 514 -14.89 2.66 13.77
N ILE A 515 -13.83 3.46 13.64
CA ILE A 515 -13.08 3.98 14.81
C ILE A 515 -13.92 4.98 15.58
N GLU A 516 -14.66 5.86 14.90
CA GLU A 516 -15.59 6.78 15.58
C GLU A 516 -16.71 6.02 16.32
N LEU A 517 -17.23 4.94 15.73
CA LEU A 517 -18.16 4.05 16.42
C LEU A 517 -17.53 3.40 17.66
N MET A 518 -16.25 3.01 17.60
CA MET A 518 -15.55 2.49 18.78
C MET A 518 -15.32 3.56 19.86
N THR A 519 -15.17 4.83 19.49
CA THR A 519 -15.11 5.93 20.46
C THR A 519 -16.43 6.06 21.23
N ILE A 520 -17.56 5.82 20.58
CA ILE A 520 -18.90 5.96 21.18
C ILE A 520 -19.32 4.70 21.96
N TYR A 521 -19.12 3.51 21.37
CA TYR A 521 -19.63 2.25 21.90
C TYR A 521 -18.56 1.39 22.61
N GLY A 522 -17.29 1.82 22.61
CA GLY A 522 -16.14 1.03 23.06
C GLY A 522 -15.58 0.12 21.97
N ALA A 523 -14.31 -0.28 22.07
CA ALA A 523 -13.70 -1.23 21.16
C ALA A 523 -14.13 -2.68 21.51
N PRO A 524 -14.37 -3.57 20.54
CA PRO A 524 -14.61 -4.98 20.83
C PRO A 524 -13.32 -5.65 21.36
N ASP A 525 -13.41 -6.36 22.49
CA ASP A 525 -12.24 -6.96 23.18
C ASP A 525 -11.41 -7.94 22.32
N ASP A 526 -12.08 -8.65 21.40
CA ASP A 526 -11.50 -9.65 20.52
C ASP A 526 -10.97 -9.08 19.20
N LEU A 527 -11.21 -7.80 18.94
CA LEU A 527 -10.72 -7.12 17.74
C LEU A 527 -9.27 -6.70 17.94
N ASN A 528 -8.34 -7.35 17.24
CA ASN A 528 -6.94 -6.98 17.28
C ASN A 528 -6.68 -5.65 16.54
N LEU A 529 -6.65 -4.55 17.29
CA LEU A 529 -6.45 -3.18 16.78
C LEU A 529 -5.08 -2.97 16.09
N ASN A 530 -4.10 -3.85 16.28
CA ASN A 530 -2.83 -3.77 15.55
C ASN A 530 -3.01 -4.02 14.04
N TRP A 531 -4.03 -4.80 13.63
CA TRP A 531 -4.42 -4.91 12.22
C TRP A 531 -4.90 -3.58 11.67
N VAL A 532 -5.75 -2.88 12.42
CA VAL A 532 -6.28 -1.56 12.05
C VAL A 532 -5.16 -0.52 11.98
N ARG A 533 -4.24 -0.51 12.96
CA ARG A 533 -3.02 0.33 12.91
C ARG A 533 -2.18 0.03 11.69
N SER A 534 -2.06 -1.26 11.35
CA SER A 534 -1.29 -1.67 10.19
C SER A 534 -1.89 -1.19 8.88
N PHE A 535 -3.22 -1.20 8.78
CA PHE A 535 -3.95 -0.66 7.63
C PHE A 535 -3.76 0.86 7.51
N LEU A 536 -3.79 1.57 8.64
CA LEU A 536 -3.69 3.03 8.74
C LEU A 536 -2.26 3.59 8.75
N ARG A 537 -1.24 2.74 8.59
CA ARG A 537 0.16 3.19 8.57
C ARG A 537 0.41 4.21 7.46
N PRO A 538 1.32 5.18 7.64
CA PRO A 538 1.70 6.10 6.57
C PRO A 538 2.20 5.35 5.33
N ARG A 539 1.71 5.68 4.13
CA ARG A 539 2.08 4.98 2.87
C ARG A 539 2.62 5.92 1.81
N ARG A 540 3.52 5.40 0.97
CA ARG A 540 3.97 6.01 -0.30
C ARG A 540 2.87 6.17 -1.35
N SER A 541 1.98 5.19 -1.47
CA SER A 541 1.03 5.06 -2.59
C SER A 541 -0.38 5.59 -2.28
N GLY A 542 -0.59 6.27 -1.16
CA GLY A 542 -1.87 6.90 -0.89
C GLY A 542 -2.15 7.97 -1.93
N ASN A 543 -3.34 7.95 -2.54
CA ASN A 543 -3.90 9.14 -3.19
C ASN A 543 -3.69 10.33 -2.23
N SER A 544 -3.35 11.53 -2.71
CA SER A 544 -2.91 12.66 -1.85
C SER A 544 -3.78 12.83 -0.60
N ASP A 545 -5.09 12.64 -0.75
CA ASP A 545 -6.10 12.78 0.31
C ASP A 545 -6.07 11.63 1.33
N GLY A 546 -5.84 10.39 0.89
CA GLY A 546 -5.90 9.20 1.73
C GLY A 546 -4.81 9.16 2.81
N LYS A 547 -3.68 9.84 2.59
CA LYS A 547 -2.63 10.00 3.60
C LYS A 547 -3.12 10.79 4.82
N TRP A 548 -3.89 11.86 4.59
CA TRP A 548 -4.38 12.72 5.66
C TRP A 548 -5.47 12.01 6.47
N ILE A 549 -6.40 11.34 5.78
CA ILE A 549 -7.41 10.49 6.41
C ILE A 549 -6.73 9.43 7.28
N SER A 550 -5.79 8.66 6.71
CA SER A 550 -5.08 7.61 7.44
C SER A 550 -4.37 8.12 8.70
N ALA A 551 -3.74 9.30 8.65
CA ALA A 551 -3.05 9.89 9.79
C ALA A 551 -4.01 10.32 10.90
N VAL A 552 -5.10 11.00 10.52
CA VAL A 552 -6.14 11.46 11.46
C VAL A 552 -6.87 10.28 12.08
N THR A 553 -7.23 9.29 11.27
CA THR A 553 -7.90 8.08 11.74
C THR A 553 -6.98 7.25 12.65
N LEU A 554 -5.67 7.20 12.38
CA LEU A 554 -4.69 6.55 13.26
C LEU A 554 -4.54 7.29 14.60
N ASP A 555 -4.54 8.62 14.58
CA ASP A 555 -4.51 9.43 15.81
C ASP A 555 -5.74 9.15 16.69
N ARG A 556 -6.94 9.16 16.09
CA ARG A 556 -8.20 8.79 16.78
C ARG A 556 -8.15 7.38 17.36
N LEU A 557 -7.64 6.41 16.59
CA LEU A 557 -7.46 5.03 17.06
C LEU A 557 -6.53 4.96 18.29
N ASN A 558 -5.47 5.76 18.34
CA ASN A 558 -4.54 5.78 19.46
C ASN A 558 -5.07 6.52 20.70
N GLN A 559 -6.15 7.30 20.55
CA GLN A 559 -6.83 8.00 21.64
C GLN A 559 -7.99 7.18 22.23
N LEU A 560 -8.35 6.03 21.63
CA LEU A 560 -9.34 5.13 22.21
C LEU A 560 -8.86 4.62 23.58
N PRO A 561 -9.72 4.64 24.63
CA PRO A 561 -9.32 4.26 25.98
C PRO A 561 -8.86 2.80 26.09
N ASP A 562 -9.48 1.91 25.31
CA ASP A 562 -9.19 0.46 25.33
C ASP A 562 -8.09 0.06 24.34
N ALA A 563 -7.53 1.01 23.59
CA ALA A 563 -6.57 0.70 22.54
C ALA A 563 -5.14 0.61 23.07
N HIS A 564 -4.70 -0.62 23.34
CA HIS A 564 -3.30 -0.91 23.70
C HIS A 564 -2.33 -0.38 22.63
N GLN A 565 -1.40 0.51 23.00
CA GLN A 565 -0.37 1.00 22.09
C GLN A 565 0.72 -0.04 21.83
N PRO A 566 1.26 -0.16 20.60
CA PRO A 566 2.24 -1.19 20.31
C PRO A 566 3.50 -1.05 21.17
N THR A 567 3.88 -2.13 21.85
CA THR A 567 5.14 -2.20 22.60
C THR A 567 6.35 -2.23 21.67
N TRP A 568 7.52 -1.88 22.19
CA TRP A 568 8.77 -1.98 21.43
C TRP A 568 9.05 -3.41 20.91
N MET A 569 8.63 -4.44 21.66
CA MET A 569 8.75 -5.83 21.24
C MET A 569 7.85 -6.15 20.05
N GLU A 570 6.62 -5.63 20.04
CA GLU A 570 5.73 -5.75 18.90
C GLU A 570 6.29 -5.02 17.68
N TYR A 571 6.87 -3.83 17.84
CA TYR A 571 7.60 -3.16 16.75
C TYR A 571 8.72 -4.04 16.19
N VAL A 572 9.57 -4.61 17.04
CA VAL A 572 10.66 -5.49 16.57
C VAL A 572 10.11 -6.73 15.88
N TYR A 573 9.03 -7.32 16.39
CA TYR A 573 8.42 -8.53 15.85
C TYR A 573 7.75 -8.31 14.49
N TYR A 574 6.96 -7.24 14.37
CA TYR A 574 6.20 -6.89 13.16
C TYR A 574 7.08 -6.20 12.11
N GLU A 575 8.13 -5.46 12.51
CA GLU A 575 9.11 -4.84 11.61
C GLU A 575 10.38 -5.68 11.37
N ARG A 576 10.34 -6.96 11.71
CA ARG A 576 11.49 -7.88 11.56
C ARG A 576 12.11 -7.86 10.16
N THR A 577 11.32 -7.70 9.10
CA THR A 577 11.81 -7.64 7.71
C THR A 577 12.64 -6.38 7.47
N LEU A 578 12.20 -5.24 7.99
CA LEU A 578 12.93 -3.97 7.92
C LEU A 578 14.21 -4.03 8.76
N LEU A 579 14.15 -4.61 9.95
CA LEU A 579 15.31 -4.81 10.82
C LEU A 579 16.33 -5.76 10.17
N ALA A 580 15.87 -6.85 9.54
CA ALA A 580 16.69 -7.76 8.77
C ALA A 580 17.43 -7.04 7.64
N ALA A 581 16.72 -6.17 6.91
CA ALA A 581 17.28 -5.39 5.82
C ALA A 581 18.38 -4.43 6.32
N ALA A 582 18.14 -3.73 7.43
CA ALA A 582 19.10 -2.83 8.03
C ALA A 582 20.37 -3.57 8.51
N VAL A 583 20.19 -4.70 9.21
CA VAL A 583 21.29 -5.54 9.68
C VAL A 583 22.12 -6.07 8.50
N LEU A 584 21.47 -6.53 7.43
CA LEU A 584 22.15 -7.00 6.22
C LEU A 584 23.01 -5.90 5.60
N VAL A 585 22.45 -4.70 5.43
CA VAL A 585 23.17 -3.55 4.86
C VAL A 585 24.39 -3.20 5.73
N PHE A 586 24.21 -3.12 7.05
CA PHE A 586 25.30 -2.85 7.98
C PHE A 586 26.43 -3.88 7.86
N LEU A 587 26.07 -5.16 7.78
CA LEU A 587 27.05 -6.23 7.65
C LEU A 587 27.77 -6.21 6.29
N CYS A 588 27.09 -5.90 5.20
CA CYS A 588 27.71 -5.70 3.88
C CYS A 588 28.74 -4.55 3.91
N ILE A 589 28.40 -3.45 4.60
CA ILE A 589 29.32 -2.32 4.81
C ILE A 589 30.52 -2.76 5.66
N PHE A 590 30.27 -3.45 6.78
CA PHE A 590 31.31 -3.96 7.67
C PHE A 590 32.27 -4.93 6.96
N ALA A 591 31.74 -5.87 6.18
CA ALA A 591 32.52 -6.81 5.38
C ALA A 591 33.40 -6.08 4.36
N THR A 592 32.85 -5.06 3.69
CA THR A 592 33.59 -4.23 2.72
C THR A 592 34.72 -3.46 3.41
N LEU A 593 34.46 -2.83 4.56
CA LEU A 593 35.46 -2.07 5.32
C LEU A 593 36.56 -2.96 5.89
N SER A 594 36.20 -4.12 6.44
CA SER A 594 37.13 -5.08 7.05
C SER A 594 38.01 -5.80 6.04
N SER A 595 37.69 -5.70 4.75
CA SER A 595 38.49 -6.29 3.67
C SER A 595 39.72 -5.44 3.36
N PRO A 596 40.89 -6.06 3.14
CA PRO A 596 42.11 -5.33 2.84
C PRO A 596 41.99 -4.57 1.52
N THR A 597 42.49 -3.34 1.51
CA THR A 597 42.84 -2.65 0.26
C THR A 597 44.06 -3.36 -0.31
N SER A 598 44.20 -3.48 -1.63
CA SER A 598 45.19 -4.33 -2.31
C SER A 598 46.67 -3.96 -2.07
N LYS A 599 46.99 -3.15 -1.05
CA LYS A 599 48.32 -2.64 -0.73
C LYS A 599 49.09 -3.44 0.32
N THR A 600 48.49 -4.35 1.08
CA THR A 600 49.20 -5.04 2.19
C THR A 600 49.75 -6.42 1.84
N GLY A 601 49.81 -6.77 0.55
CA GLY A 601 50.24 -8.09 0.08
C GLY A 601 51.72 -8.21 -0.29
N VAL A 602 52.63 -7.31 0.11
CA VAL A 602 54.09 -7.49 -0.05
C VAL A 602 54.83 -6.62 0.98
N ALA A 603 54.86 -7.03 2.24
CA ALA A 603 55.83 -6.55 3.24
C ALA A 603 55.88 -7.52 4.44
N ALA A 604 56.14 -8.79 4.16
CA ALA A 604 56.49 -9.78 5.18
C ALA A 604 57.48 -10.75 4.53
N ASN A 605 58.70 -10.24 4.31
CA ASN A 605 59.96 -10.95 4.22
C ASN A 605 61.05 -9.95 3.83
N SER A 606 61.53 -9.23 4.84
CA SER A 606 62.90 -8.68 4.91
C SER A 606 63.26 -8.56 6.38
#